data_AF-A0A752K6U5-F1
#
_entry.id   AF-A0A752K6U5-F1
#
_cell.length_a   1.000
_cell.length_b   1.000
_cell.length_c   1.000
_cell.angle_alpha   90.00
_cell.angle_beta   90.00
_cell.angle_gamma   90.00
#
_symmetry.space_group_name_H-M   'P 1'
#
loop_
_entity.id
_entity.type
_entity.pdbx_description
1 polymer ?
#
loop_
_entity_poly.entity_id
_entity_poly.type
_entity_poly.pdbx_seq_one_letter_code
_entity_poly.pdbx_strand_id
1 'polypeptide(L)'
;MKHRYTRDCPRPVYDDKITDWLNTFDDDDGMMSYPVAIYHGGYIYRVITGHGMSEYVSIRNFLGEIGLVNLIDDTATFRGYDAVLASPEVKTAMADGTFRMTDIPKNTAPVK
;
A
#
# COMPACT_ATOMS: atom_id res chain seq x y z
N MET A 1 12.52 -5.66 4.96
CA MET A 1 11.16 -5.10 4.73
C MET A 1 10.08 -6.11 5.06
N LYS A 2 9.04 -5.72 5.81
CA LYS A 2 7.93 -6.62 6.12
C LYS A 2 6.74 -6.40 5.20
N HIS A 3 6.00 -7.45 4.87
CA HIS A 3 4.70 -7.28 4.20
C HIS A 3 3.68 -8.31 4.65
N ARG A 4 2.39 -8.00 4.46
CA ARG A 4 1.29 -8.93 4.71
C ARG A 4 0.12 -8.67 3.79
N TYR A 5 -0.57 -9.74 3.42
CA TYR A 5 -1.92 -9.63 2.89
C TYR A 5 -2.90 -9.36 4.02
N THR A 6 -3.93 -8.57 3.74
CA THR A 6 -4.90 -8.12 4.75
C THR A 6 -6.16 -8.98 4.77
N ARG A 7 -6.43 -9.70 3.68
CA ARG A 7 -7.56 -10.60 3.48
C ARG A 7 -7.31 -11.53 2.30
N ASP A 8 -8.06 -12.62 2.24
CA ASP A 8 -8.10 -13.49 1.07
C ASP A 8 -9.01 -12.88 0.00
N CYS A 9 -8.43 -12.53 -1.14
CA CYS A 9 -9.11 -11.76 -2.18
C CYS A 9 -8.41 -11.90 -3.54
N PRO A 10 -9.11 -11.61 -4.66
CA PRO A 10 -8.49 -11.58 -5.97
C PRO A 10 -7.30 -10.62 -6.00
N ARG A 11 -6.13 -11.15 -6.37
CA ARG A 11 -4.90 -10.38 -6.42
C ARG A 11 -4.86 -9.59 -7.74
N PRO A 12 -4.41 -8.33 -7.72
CA PRO A 12 -4.17 -7.61 -8.95
C PRO A 12 -3.05 -8.26 -9.75
N VAL A 13 -3.06 -8.05 -11.07
CA VAL A 13 -2.05 -8.58 -12.02
C VAL A 13 -0.61 -8.16 -11.70
N TYR A 14 -0.42 -7.11 -10.90
CA TYR A 14 0.88 -6.62 -10.48
C TYR A 14 1.36 -7.22 -9.14
N ASP A 15 0.56 -8.05 -8.47
CA ASP A 15 0.93 -8.61 -7.15
C ASP A 15 2.17 -9.51 -7.22
N ASP A 16 2.31 -10.31 -8.28
CA ASP A 16 3.47 -11.18 -8.48
C ASP A 16 4.76 -10.35 -8.56
N LYS A 17 4.73 -9.22 -9.29
CA LYS A 17 5.88 -8.29 -9.37
C LYS A 17 6.24 -7.72 -8.00
N ILE A 18 5.24 -7.38 -7.19
CA ILE A 18 5.46 -6.87 -5.84
C ILE A 18 6.07 -7.95 -4.95
N THR A 19 5.61 -9.19 -5.06
CA THR A 19 6.15 -10.33 -4.32
C THR A 19 7.59 -10.62 -4.73
N ASP A 20 7.88 -10.68 -6.02
CA ASP A 20 9.24 -10.91 -6.53
C ASP A 20 10.20 -9.82 -6.06
N TRP A 21 9.77 -8.56 -6.10
CA TRP A 21 10.57 -7.43 -5.62
C TRP A 21 10.80 -7.50 -4.10
N LEU A 22 9.79 -7.83 -3.31
CA LEU A 22 9.95 -7.94 -1.85
C LEU A 22 10.87 -9.09 -1.44
N ASN A 23 10.89 -10.19 -2.21
CA ASN A 23 11.78 -11.32 -1.97
C ASN A 23 13.27 -11.00 -2.19
N THR A 24 13.62 -9.82 -2.71
CA THR A 24 15.03 -9.40 -2.83
C THR A 24 15.58 -8.72 -1.57
N PHE A 25 14.75 -8.51 -0.55
CA PHE A 25 15.13 -7.82 0.68
C PHE A 25 15.07 -8.78 1.88
N ASP A 26 16.03 -8.63 2.78
CA ASP A 26 15.99 -9.30 4.08
C ASP A 26 15.11 -8.53 5.08
N ASP A 27 14.57 -9.24 6.07
CA ASP A 27 13.85 -8.66 7.19
C ASP A 27 14.84 -8.07 8.21
N ASP A 28 14.85 -6.75 8.35
CA ASP A 28 15.57 -6.05 9.42
C ASP A 28 14.56 -5.46 10.44
N ASP A 29 14.73 -5.83 11.71
CA ASP A 29 13.87 -5.48 12.83
C ASP A 29 14.61 -4.56 13.79
N GLY A 30 14.58 -3.25 13.53
CA GLY A 30 15.23 -2.29 14.44
C GLY A 30 14.95 -0.82 14.17
N MET A 31 14.41 -0.46 13.00
CA MET A 31 14.19 0.94 12.62
C MET A 31 12.71 1.35 12.67
N MET A 32 12.49 2.67 12.69
CA MET A 32 11.17 3.28 12.60
C MET A 32 10.40 2.74 11.39
N SER A 33 9.17 2.31 11.64
CA SER A 33 8.33 1.66 10.63
C SER A 33 7.48 2.66 9.86
N TYR A 34 7.46 2.53 8.54
CA TYR A 34 6.68 3.34 7.60
C TYR A 34 5.75 2.43 6.78
N PRO A 35 4.55 2.11 7.30
CA PRO A 35 3.57 1.28 6.61
C PRO A 35 2.96 1.95 5.37
N VAL A 36 3.08 1.26 4.23
CA VAL A 36 2.52 1.60 2.93
C VAL A 36 1.39 0.62 2.60
N ALA A 37 0.18 1.16 2.40
CA ALA A 37 -1.00 0.37 2.04
C ALA A 37 -1.21 0.34 0.53
N ILE A 38 -1.65 -0.80 0.00
CA ILE A 38 -2.03 -0.94 -1.41
C ILE A 38 -3.52 -1.24 -1.51
N TYR A 39 -4.24 -0.35 -2.20
CA TYR A 39 -5.67 -0.44 -2.45
C TYR A 39 -5.96 -1.10 -3.79
N HIS A 40 -6.82 -2.12 -3.78
CA HIS A 40 -7.31 -2.79 -4.97
C HIS A 40 -8.70 -3.37 -4.71
N GLY A 41 -9.57 -3.37 -5.73
CA GLY A 41 -10.85 -4.09 -5.69
C GLY A 41 -11.81 -3.67 -4.57
N GLY A 42 -11.73 -2.45 -4.05
CA GLY A 42 -12.60 -1.98 -2.96
C GLY A 42 -12.01 -2.12 -1.56
N TYR A 43 -10.77 -2.57 -1.40
CA TYR A 43 -10.15 -2.74 -0.09
C TYR A 43 -8.63 -2.52 -0.13
N ILE A 44 -8.03 -2.28 1.04
CA ILE A 44 -6.58 -2.43 1.18
C ILE A 44 -6.29 -3.92 1.21
N TYR A 45 -5.58 -4.46 0.22
CA TYR A 45 -5.35 -5.91 0.08
C TYR A 45 -3.97 -6.35 0.58
N ARG A 46 -2.97 -5.46 0.52
CA ARG A 46 -1.60 -5.71 0.96
C ARG A 46 -1.05 -4.48 1.67
N VAL A 47 -0.24 -4.71 2.69
CA VAL A 47 0.52 -3.68 3.41
C VAL A 47 1.98 -4.08 3.38
N ILE A 48 2.84 -3.11 3.02
CA ILE A 48 4.30 -3.24 3.04
C ILE A 48 4.82 -2.24 4.04
N THR A 49 5.63 -2.67 4.99
CA THR A 49 6.24 -1.83 6.02
C THR A 49 7.73 -1.73 5.73
N GLY A 50 8.15 -0.51 5.36
CA GLY A 50 9.57 -0.16 5.30
C GLY A 50 10.09 0.21 6.68
N HIS A 51 11.34 -0.11 6.95
CA HIS A 51 12.09 0.20 8.15
C HIS A 51 13.12 1.28 7.79
N GLY A 52 12.86 2.52 8.22
CA GLY A 52 13.63 3.70 7.82
C GLY A 52 13.17 4.34 6.50
N MET A 53 13.61 5.59 6.29
CA MET A 53 13.19 6.40 5.15
C MET A 53 13.64 5.84 3.80
N SER A 54 14.82 5.20 3.75
CA SER A 54 15.33 4.60 2.50
C SER A 54 14.43 3.48 2.00
N GLU A 55 13.93 2.62 2.89
CA GLU A 55 12.99 1.56 2.52
C GLU A 55 11.64 2.14 2.10
N TYR A 56 11.12 3.11 2.85
CA TYR A 56 9.87 3.81 2.51
C TYR A 56 9.90 4.42 1.10
N VAL A 57 10.97 5.14 0.78
CA VAL A 57 11.16 5.74 -0.55
C VAL A 57 11.29 4.66 -1.62
N SER A 58 12.02 3.58 -1.34
CA SER A 58 12.17 2.45 -2.28
C SER A 58 10.83 1.80 -2.60
N ILE A 59 9.98 1.56 -1.60
CA ILE A 59 8.62 1.04 -1.78
C ILE A 59 7.80 1.97 -2.68
N ARG A 60 7.78 3.27 -2.38
CA ARG A 60 7.01 4.25 -3.17
C ARG A 60 7.48 4.33 -4.62
N ASN A 61 8.80 4.32 -4.83
CA ASN A 61 9.37 4.39 -6.17
C ASN A 61 9.00 3.15 -6.98
N PHE A 62 9.22 1.95 -6.42
CA PHE A 62 8.87 0.70 -7.09
C PHE A 62 7.37 0.60 -7.41
N LEU A 63 6.51 0.94 -6.43
CA LEU A 63 5.06 0.94 -6.66
C LEU A 63 4.66 1.97 -7.73
N GLY A 64 5.36 3.10 -7.81
CA GLY A 64 5.22 4.08 -8.88
C GLY A 64 5.63 3.55 -10.25
N GLU A 65 6.75 2.83 -10.34
CA GLU A 65 7.26 2.21 -11.57
C GLU A 65 6.29 1.19 -12.16
N ILE A 66 5.58 0.44 -11.31
CA ILE A 66 4.52 -0.49 -11.74
C ILE A 66 3.17 0.20 -11.99
N GLY A 67 3.11 1.53 -11.88
CA GLY A 67 1.97 2.35 -12.29
C GLY A 67 0.99 2.72 -11.17
N LEU A 68 1.34 2.52 -9.90
CA LEU A 68 0.50 2.95 -8.77
C LEU A 68 0.80 4.40 -8.35
N VAL A 69 -0.19 5.06 -7.78
CA VAL A 69 -0.11 6.46 -7.35
C VAL A 69 -0.57 6.64 -5.92
N ASN A 70 0.04 7.58 -5.19
CA ASN A 70 -0.36 7.90 -3.82
C ASN A 70 -1.69 8.67 -3.84
N LEU A 71 -2.63 8.22 -3.02
CA LEU A 71 -3.98 8.78 -2.85
C LEU A 71 -4.04 9.85 -1.77
N ILE A 72 -3.09 9.84 -0.84
CA ILE A 72 -3.00 10.84 0.23
C ILE A 72 -1.85 11.81 -0.03
N ASP A 73 -1.90 12.97 0.62
CA ASP A 73 -0.79 13.92 0.64
C ASP A 73 0.45 13.28 1.30
N ASP A 74 1.64 13.66 0.85
CA ASP A 74 2.91 13.10 1.34
C ASP A 74 3.20 13.43 2.82
N THR A 75 2.47 14.39 3.40
CA THR A 75 2.54 14.74 4.83
C THR A 75 1.39 14.16 5.66
N ALA A 76 0.41 13.53 5.02
CA ALA A 76 -0.77 12.99 5.67
C ALA A 76 -0.58 11.52 6.04
N THR A 77 -1.35 11.06 7.03
CA THR A 77 -1.50 9.64 7.34
C THR A 77 -2.95 9.22 7.18
N PHE A 78 -3.17 7.97 6.76
CA PHE A 78 -4.51 7.40 6.68
C PHE A 78 -4.59 6.14 7.52
N ARG A 79 -5.28 6.21 8.67
CA ARG A 79 -5.50 5.06 9.56
C ARG A 79 -4.19 4.36 9.97
N GLY A 80 -3.12 5.14 10.15
CA GLY A 80 -1.79 4.63 10.50
C GLY A 80 -0.94 4.16 9.31
N TYR A 81 -1.38 4.38 8.07
CA TYR A 81 -0.55 4.22 6.87
C TYR A 81 0.04 5.56 6.46
N ASP A 82 1.34 5.58 6.17
CA ASP A 82 2.08 6.76 5.69
C ASP A 82 1.89 6.99 4.19
N ALA A 83 1.45 5.98 3.46
CA ALA A 83 1.05 6.10 2.06
C ALA A 83 -0.06 5.11 1.71
N VAL A 84 -0.91 5.48 0.75
CA VAL A 84 -1.97 4.62 0.20
C VAL A 84 -1.87 4.64 -1.31
N LEU A 85 -1.38 3.55 -1.90
CA LEU A 85 -1.10 3.43 -3.32
C LEU A 85 -2.25 2.69 -4.01
N ALA A 86 -2.67 3.19 -5.16
CA ALA A 86 -3.73 2.59 -5.97
C ALA A 86 -3.50 2.82 -7.46
N SER A 87 -4.35 2.24 -8.32
CA SER A 87 -4.34 2.55 -9.74
C SER A 87 -4.70 4.03 -9.97
N PRO A 88 -4.23 4.65 -11.07
CA PRO A 88 -4.53 6.05 -11.40
C PRO A 88 -6.03 6.33 -11.51
N GLU A 89 -6.82 5.34 -11.94
CA GLU A 89 -8.28 5.42 -12.04
C GLU A 89 -8.94 5.78 -10.69
N VAL A 90 -8.42 5.25 -9.58
CA VAL A 90 -8.93 5.56 -8.24
C VAL A 90 -8.65 7.03 -7.89
N LYS A 91 -7.47 7.53 -8.27
CA LYS A 91 -7.12 8.95 -8.07
C LYS A 91 -7.99 9.87 -8.93
N THR A 92 -8.31 9.46 -10.15
CA THR A 92 -9.29 10.17 -11.00
C THR A 92 -10.69 10.17 -10.36
N ALA A 93 -11.15 9.03 -9.84
CA ALA A 93 -12.42 8.91 -9.13
C ALA A 93 -12.46 9.76 -7.83
N MET A 94 -11.30 10.02 -7.21
CA MET A 94 -11.22 10.98 -6.11
C MET A 94 -11.37 12.44 -6.58
N ALA A 95 -10.78 12.76 -7.73
CA ALA A 95 -10.85 14.11 -8.30
C ALA A 95 -12.25 14.46 -8.81
N ASP A 96 -12.98 13.50 -9.37
CA ASP A 96 -14.38 13.68 -9.81
C ASP A 96 -15.41 13.54 -8.67
N GLY A 97 -14.98 13.11 -7.49
CA GLY A 97 -15.80 12.98 -6.29
C GLY A 97 -16.66 11.71 -6.22
N THR A 98 -16.51 10.78 -7.16
CA THR A 98 -17.21 9.48 -7.16
C THR A 98 -16.61 8.47 -6.18
N PHE A 99 -15.42 8.74 -5.66
CA PHE A 99 -14.75 7.95 -4.63
C PHE A 99 -14.10 8.84 -3.57
N ARG A 100 -14.15 8.40 -2.30
CA ARG A 100 -13.52 9.09 -1.17
C ARG A 100 -12.68 8.11 -0.35
N MET A 101 -11.65 8.62 0.31
CA MET A 101 -10.84 7.84 1.25
C MET A 101 -11.67 7.18 2.36
N THR A 102 -12.79 7.78 2.74
CA THR A 102 -13.73 7.22 3.72
C THR A 102 -14.42 5.94 3.26
N ASP A 103 -14.52 5.74 1.94
CA ASP A 103 -15.20 4.60 1.32
C ASP A 103 -14.33 3.35 1.38
N ILE A 104 -13.02 3.51 1.59
CA ILE A 104 -12.12 2.39 1.85
C ILE A 104 -12.53 1.75 3.19
N PRO A 105 -12.93 0.46 3.20
CA PRO A 105 -13.30 -0.22 4.43
C PRO A 105 -12.09 -0.38 5.36
N LYS A 106 -12.33 -0.43 6.67
CA LYS A 106 -11.26 -0.77 7.62
C LYS A 106 -10.83 -2.21 7.37
N ASN A 107 -9.53 -2.48 7.47
CA ASN A 107 -9.08 -3.86 7.59
C ASN A 107 -9.50 -4.36 8.97
N THR A 108 -10.45 -5.28 8.99
CA THR A 108 -10.76 -6.07 10.18
C THR A 108 -9.58 -7.00 10.42
N ALA A 109 -9.16 -7.15 11.68
CA ALA A 109 -8.18 -8.17 12.02
C ALA A 109 -8.72 -9.54 11.54
N PRO A 110 -7.86 -10.44 11.04
CA PRO A 110 -8.28 -11.81 10.77
C PRO A 110 -8.91 -12.36 12.04
N VAL A 111 -10.09 -12.98 11.90
CA VAL A 111 -10.75 -13.69 13.00
C VAL A 111 -9.77 -14.79 13.43
N LYS A 112 -9.33 -14.74 14.69
CA LYS A 112 -8.42 -15.73 15.28
C LYS A 112 -9.06 -17.12 15.30
#